data_AF-A0A0F9S851-F1
#
_entry.id   AF-A0A0F9S851-F1
#
_cell.length_a   1.000
_cell.length_b   1.000
_cell.length_c   1.000
_cell.angle_alpha   90.00
_cell.angle_beta   90.00
_cell.angle_gamma   90.00
#
_symmetry.space_group_name_H-M   'P 1'
#
loop_
_entity.id
_entity.type
_entity.pdbx_description
1 polymer ?
#
loop_
_entity_poly.entity_id
_entity_poly.type
_entity_poly.pdbx_seq_one_letter_code
_entity_poly.pdbx_strand_id
1 'polypeptide(L)'
;MGSKKEMADQGFPKHWWPKLFNQVRAEHNRQIKKWGHQIHHGQTWMGILGKEIGELHEAMNNYCMDAGSPEYIEVQLQNVIDEAVQVSTLALKIASMAMYKLERKNYG
;
A
#
# COMPACT_ATOMS: atom_id res chain seq x y z
N MET A 1 -8.16 25.96 18.32
CA MET A 1 -8.03 25.60 16.89
C MET A 1 -6.60 25.95 16.52
N GLY A 2 -5.70 24.96 16.52
CA GLY A 2 -4.26 25.18 16.32
C GLY A 2 -3.96 25.68 14.91
N SER A 3 -2.96 26.56 14.77
CA SER A 3 -2.62 27.14 13.47
C SER A 3 -2.10 26.04 12.52
N LYS A 4 -2.28 26.21 11.20
CA LYS A 4 -1.79 25.26 10.18
C LYS A 4 -0.30 24.89 10.32
N LYS A 5 0.48 25.74 10.99
CA LYS A 5 1.91 25.53 11.29
C LYS A 5 2.14 24.50 12.41
N GLU A 6 1.28 24.48 13.45
CA GLU A 6 1.38 23.51 14.56
C GLU A 6 1.08 22.08 14.12
N MET A 7 0.23 21.90 13.09
CA MET A 7 -0.07 20.58 12.52
C MET A 7 1.05 20.06 11.60
N ALA A 8 1.88 20.94 11.04
CA ALA A 8 3.00 20.56 10.18
C ALA A 8 4.23 20.09 10.98
N ASP A 9 4.42 20.64 12.19
CA ASP A 9 5.57 20.32 13.06
C ASP A 9 5.35 19.05 13.90
N GLN A 10 4.10 18.64 14.09
CA GLN A 10 3.72 17.37 14.73
C GLN A 10 3.46 16.34 13.63
N GLY A 11 4.47 15.57 13.24
CA GLY A 11 4.30 14.47 12.27
C GLY A 11 3.16 13.51 12.63
N PHE A 12 2.81 12.59 11.73
CA PHE A 12 1.66 11.70 11.92
C PHE A 12 1.65 10.99 13.29
N PRO A 13 0.47 10.83 13.93
CA PRO A 13 0.37 10.15 15.21
C PRO A 13 1.06 8.77 15.19
N LYS A 14 2.00 8.57 16.11
CA LYS A 14 2.85 7.36 16.14
C LYS A 14 2.06 6.05 16.19
N HIS A 15 0.86 6.07 16.78
CA HIS A 15 -0.02 4.92 16.90
C HIS A 15 -0.67 4.50 15.56
N TRP A 16 -0.51 5.27 14.48
CA TRP A 16 -0.97 4.90 13.14
C TRP A 16 -0.05 3.88 12.46
N TRP A 17 1.27 3.95 12.68
CA TRP A 17 2.22 3.02 12.05
C TRP A 17 1.93 1.54 12.37
N PRO A 18 1.68 1.15 13.64
CA PRO A 18 1.29 -0.23 13.94
C PRO A 18 -0.01 -0.66 13.25
N LYS A 19 -0.99 0.26 13.10
CA LYS A 19 -2.25 -0.03 12.40
C LYS A 19 -2.00 -0.31 10.92
N LEU A 20 -1.21 0.52 10.24
CA LEU A 20 -0.86 0.34 8.84
C LEU A 20 -0.09 -0.97 8.61
N PHE A 21 0.88 -1.30 9.47
CA PHE A 21 1.57 -2.59 9.38
C PHE A 21 0.64 -3.79 9.58
N ASN A 22 -0.36 -3.66 10.46
CA ASN A 22 -1.39 -4.70 10.62
C ASN A 22 -2.24 -4.84 9.35
N GLN A 23 -2.62 -3.73 8.70
CA GLN A 23 -3.36 -3.76 7.44
C GLN A 23 -2.53 -4.40 6.31
N VAL A 24 -1.26 -4.04 6.17
CA VAL A 24 -0.34 -4.68 5.19
C VAL A 24 -0.23 -6.19 5.41
N ARG A 25 -0.11 -6.62 6.68
CA ARG A 25 -0.10 -8.05 7.01
C ARG A 25 -1.43 -8.73 6.71
N ALA A 26 -2.56 -8.08 7.01
CA ALA A 26 -3.88 -8.61 6.71
C ALA A 26 -4.09 -8.73 5.19
N GLU A 27 -3.64 -7.74 4.43
CA GLU A 27 -3.69 -7.72 2.98
C GLU A 27 -2.82 -8.83 2.39
N HIS A 28 -1.59 -9.02 2.88
CA HIS A 28 -0.76 -10.17 2.51
C HIS A 28 -1.54 -11.49 2.64
N ASN A 29 -2.17 -11.73 3.79
CA ASN A 29 -2.94 -12.95 4.05
C ASN A 29 -4.16 -13.07 3.13
N ARG A 30 -4.88 -11.97 2.88
CA ARG A 30 -6.02 -11.93 1.94
C ARG A 30 -5.59 -12.33 0.53
N GLN A 31 -4.48 -11.77 0.05
CA GLN A 31 -3.94 -12.07 -1.27
C GLN A 31 -3.49 -13.53 -1.40
N ILE A 32 -2.83 -14.09 -0.37
CA ILE A 32 -2.48 -15.52 -0.33
C ILE A 32 -3.75 -16.40 -0.35
N LYS A 33 -4.78 -16.04 0.42
CA LYS A 33 -6.06 -16.78 0.41
C LYS A 33 -6.74 -16.72 -0.96
N LYS A 34 -6.68 -15.58 -1.64
CA LYS A 34 -7.36 -15.34 -2.92
C LYS A 34 -6.65 -15.98 -4.11
N TRP A 35 -5.32 -15.91 -4.14
CA TRP A 35 -4.51 -16.24 -5.31
C TRP A 35 -3.49 -17.36 -5.06
N GLY A 36 -3.45 -17.91 -3.85
CA GLY A 36 -2.57 -19.00 -3.50
C GLY A 36 -1.11 -18.59 -3.34
N HIS A 37 -0.21 -19.52 -3.66
CA HIS A 37 1.22 -19.30 -3.55
C HIS A 37 1.74 -18.34 -4.63
N GLN A 38 2.27 -17.20 -4.21
CA GLN A 38 2.73 -16.16 -5.11
C GLN A 38 4.27 -16.15 -5.14
N ILE A 39 4.84 -17.01 -5.98
CA ILE A 39 6.23 -16.87 -6.42
C ILE A 39 6.18 -16.58 -7.91
N HIS A 40 6.43 -15.32 -8.25
CA HIS A 40 6.46 -14.84 -9.62
C HIS A 40 7.87 -14.40 -10.01
N HIS A 41 8.14 -14.37 -11.32
CA HIS A 41 9.34 -13.73 -11.86
C HIS A 41 9.33 -12.24 -11.57
N GLY A 42 10.52 -11.63 -11.48
CA GLY A 42 10.67 -10.21 -11.13
C GLY A 42 9.86 -9.27 -12.02
N GLN A 43 9.81 -9.53 -13.34
CA GLN A 43 9.01 -8.73 -14.28
C GLN A 43 7.50 -8.80 -13.99
N THR A 44 6.99 -9.99 -13.67
CA THR A 44 5.58 -10.17 -13.29
C THR A 44 5.27 -9.39 -12.01
N TRP A 45 6.15 -9.46 -11.00
CA TRP A 45 5.99 -8.66 -9.80
C TRP A 45 5.96 -7.15 -10.09
N MET A 46 6.85 -6.67 -10.95
CA MET A 46 6.87 -5.26 -11.35
C MET A 46 5.60 -4.85 -12.11
N GLY A 47 5.04 -5.73 -12.94
CA GLY A 47 3.76 -5.49 -13.60
C GLY A 47 2.60 -5.38 -12.61
N ILE A 48 2.51 -6.30 -11.63
CA ILE A 48 1.47 -6.27 -10.60
C ILE A 48 1.63 -5.02 -9.71
N LEU A 49 2.86 -4.72 -9.26
CA LEU A 49 3.13 -3.51 -8.48
C LEU A 49 2.81 -2.23 -9.27
N GLY A 50 3.16 -2.18 -10.55
CA GLY A 50 2.88 -1.03 -11.41
C GLY A 50 1.38 -0.77 -11.56
N LYS A 51 0.56 -1.83 -11.61
CA LYS A 51 -0.91 -1.70 -11.60
C LYS A 51 -1.41 -1.00 -10.33
N GLU A 52 -1.02 -1.49 -9.15
CA GLU A 52 -1.48 -0.91 -7.88
C GLU A 52 -0.92 0.51 -7.65
N ILE A 53 0.27 0.83 -8.17
CA ILE A 53 0.78 2.22 -8.17
C ILE A 53 -0.12 3.13 -9.02
N GLY A 54 -0.60 2.64 -10.16
CA GLY A 54 -1.57 3.35 -10.99
C GLY A 54 -2.89 3.61 -10.27
N GLU A 55 -3.42 2.61 -9.57
CA GLU A 55 -4.65 2.73 -8.77
C GLU A 55 -4.46 3.69 -7.59
N LEU A 56 -3.31 3.67 -6.91
CA LEU A 56 -2.98 4.66 -5.88
C LEU A 56 -2.91 6.08 -6.45
N HIS A 57 -2.34 6.26 -7.64
CA HIS A 57 -2.31 7.56 -8.30
C HIS A 57 -3.71 8.07 -8.64
N GLU A 58 -4.58 7.19 -9.14
CA GLU A 58 -5.99 7.51 -9.40
C GLU A 58 -6.73 7.91 -8.12
N ALA A 59 -6.60 7.13 -7.04
CA ALA A 59 -7.21 7.44 -5.75
C ALA A 59 -6.76 8.80 -5.20
N MET A 60 -5.46 9.12 -5.33
CA MET A 60 -4.92 10.42 -4.95
C MET A 60 -5.50 11.57 -5.79
N ASN A 61 -5.64 11.38 -7.11
CA ASN A 61 -6.23 12.38 -7.99
C ASN A 61 -7.70 12.63 -7.64
N ASN A 62 -8.50 11.57 -7.45
CA ASN A 62 -9.90 11.69 -7.06
C ASN A 62 -10.05 12.42 -5.72
N TYR A 63 -9.16 12.17 -4.75
CA TYR A 63 -9.16 12.90 -3.48
C TYR A 63 -8.74 14.38 -3.64
N CYS A 64 -7.71 14.67 -4.44
CA CYS A 64 -7.11 16.01 -4.51
C CYS A 64 -7.82 16.96 -5.46
N MET A 65 -8.42 16.45 -6.54
CA MET A 65 -8.92 17.25 -7.66
C MET A 65 -10.44 17.32 -7.73
N ASP A 66 -11.15 16.34 -7.17
CA ASP A 66 -12.61 16.33 -7.22
C ASP A 66 -13.22 17.02 -6.00
N ALA A 67 -14.05 18.03 -6.25
CA ALA A 67 -14.94 18.58 -5.23
C ALA A 67 -16.16 17.66 -5.10
N GLY A 68 -16.19 16.84 -4.05
CA GLY A 68 -17.30 15.96 -3.73
C GLY A 68 -18.03 16.32 -2.44
N SER A 69 -19.10 15.59 -2.13
CA SER A 69 -19.71 15.64 -0.80
C SER A 69 -18.71 15.11 0.26
N PRO A 70 -18.91 15.43 1.56
CA PRO A 70 -18.09 14.86 2.63
C PRO A 70 -17.97 13.33 2.58
N GLU A 71 -19.07 12.64 2.25
CA GLU A 71 -19.10 11.18 2.11
C GLU A 71 -18.25 10.70 0.94
N TYR A 72 -18.26 11.42 -0.18
CA TYR A 72 -17.37 11.12 -1.31
C TYR A 72 -15.90 11.26 -0.92
N ILE A 73 -15.54 12.35 -0.24
CA ILE A 73 -14.16 12.60 0.21
C ILE A 73 -13.70 11.50 1.18
N GLU A 74 -14.55 11.08 2.11
CA GLU A 74 -14.25 9.98 3.04
C GLU A 74 -13.95 8.68 2.29
N VAL A 75 -14.76 8.34 1.27
CA VAL A 75 -14.51 7.18 0.40
C VAL A 75 -13.18 7.29 -0.33
N GLN A 76 -12.85 8.45 -0.91
CA GLN A 76 -11.57 8.60 -1.62
C GLN A 76 -10.36 8.52 -0.67
N LEU A 77 -10.47 9.07 0.54
CA LEU A 77 -9.42 8.91 1.56
C LEU A 77 -9.23 7.44 1.95
N GLN A 78 -10.32 6.67 2.08
CA GLN A 78 -10.22 5.24 2.35
C GLN A 78 -9.58 4.48 1.18
N ASN A 79 -9.93 4.82 -0.07
CA ASN A 79 -9.30 4.25 -1.26
C ASN A 79 -7.78 4.54 -1.26
N VAL A 80 -7.35 5.76 -0.93
CA VAL A 80 -5.92 6.09 -0.81
C VAL A 80 -5.22 5.18 0.20
N ILE A 81 -5.84 4.94 1.36
CA ILE A 81 -5.30 4.05 2.38
C ILE A 81 -5.19 2.62 1.84
N ASP A 82 -6.26 2.11 1.24
CA ASP A 82 -6.34 0.74 0.74
C ASP A 82 -5.31 0.49 -0.37
N GLU A 83 -5.21 1.38 -1.35
CA GLU A 83 -4.24 1.24 -2.45
C GLU A 83 -2.79 1.40 -1.97
N ALA A 84 -2.53 2.30 -1.01
CA ALA A 84 -1.21 2.41 -0.40
C ALA A 84 -0.81 1.13 0.36
N VAL A 85 -1.78 0.48 1.01
CA VAL A 85 -1.58 -0.82 1.67
C VAL A 85 -1.32 -1.93 0.64
N GLN A 86 -2.02 -1.95 -0.50
CA GLN A 86 -1.76 -2.92 -1.58
C GLN A 86 -0.35 -2.74 -2.16
N VAL A 87 0.05 -1.51 -2.51
CA VAL A 87 1.39 -1.17 -2.99
C VAL A 87 2.47 -1.60 -1.98
N SER A 88 2.29 -1.26 -0.71
CA SER A 88 3.23 -1.63 0.37
C SER A 88 3.35 -3.15 0.52
N THR A 89 2.23 -3.87 0.44
CA THR A 89 2.19 -5.32 0.52
C THR A 89 2.99 -5.96 -0.62
N LEU A 90 2.81 -5.48 -1.85
CA LEU A 90 3.53 -5.99 -3.01
C LEU A 90 5.02 -5.68 -2.96
N ALA A 91 5.41 -4.47 -2.54
CA ALA A 91 6.82 -4.12 -2.36
C ALA A 91 7.51 -5.06 -1.34
N LEU A 92 6.85 -5.36 -0.22
CA LEU A 92 7.37 -6.33 0.76
C LEU A 92 7.38 -7.77 0.24
N LYS A 93 6.45 -8.16 -0.63
CA LYS A 93 6.47 -9.49 -1.28
C LYS A 93 7.65 -9.62 -2.24
N ILE A 94 8.00 -8.56 -2.97
CA ILE A 94 9.21 -8.53 -3.80
C ILE A 94 10.45 -8.71 -2.92
N ALA A 95 10.55 -7.97 -1.82
CA ALA A 95 11.64 -8.13 -0.86
C ALA A 95 11.69 -9.56 -0.29
N SER A 96 10.54 -10.12 0.06
CA SER A 96 10.42 -11.50 0.58
C SER A 96 10.91 -12.53 -0.44
N MET A 97 10.58 -12.36 -1.73
CA MET A 97 11.08 -13.19 -2.81
C MET A 97 12.60 -13.09 -2.94
N ALA A 98 13.16 -11.88 -2.85
CA ALA A 98 14.61 -11.69 -2.87
C ALA A 98 15.30 -12.36 -1.66
N MET A 99 14.77 -12.19 -0.45
CA MET A 99 15.27 -12.86 0.76
C MET A 99 15.23 -14.37 0.61
N TYR A 100 14.11 -14.91 0.12
CA TYR A 100 13.96 -16.35 -0.12
C TYR A 100 15.03 -16.87 -1.10
N LYS A 101 15.28 -16.16 -2.21
CA LYS A 101 16.34 -16.53 -3.16
C LYS A 101 17.73 -16.51 -2.53
N LEU A 102 18.04 -15.49 -1.72
CA LEU A 102 19.31 -15.39 -0.99
C LEU A 102 19.51 -16.55 -0.01
N GLU A 103 18.51 -16.85 0.82
CA GLU A 103 18.56 -17.95 1.79
C GLU A 103 18.77 -19.31 1.12
N ARG A 104 18.15 -19.51 -0.05
CA ARG A 104 18.24 -20.76 -0.81
C ARG A 104 19.42 -20.82 -1.77
N LYS A 105 20.20 -19.74 -1.89
CA LYS A 105 21.23 -19.57 -2.95
C LYS A 105 20.68 -19.87 -4.35
N ASN A 106 19.41 -19.54 -4.58
CA ASN A 106 18.70 -19.83 -5.82
C ASN A 106 18.55 -18.55 -6.65
N TYR A 107 19.46 -18.34 -7.59
CA TYR A 107 19.53 -17.11 -8.40
C TYR A 107 18.80 -17.19 -9.75
N GLY A 108 18.30 -18.38 -10.12
CA GLY A 108 17.44 -18.59 -11.28
C GLY A 108 16.02 -18.14 -11.01
#